data_AF-A0AAW8TCE2-F1
#
_entry.id   AF-A0AAW8TCE2-F1
#
_cell.length_a   1.000
_cell.length_b   1.000
_cell.length_c   1.000
_cell.angle_alpha   90.00
_cell.angle_beta   90.00
_cell.angle_gamma   90.00
#
_symmetry.space_group_name_H-M   'P 1'
#
loop_
_entity.id
_entity.type
_entity.pdbx_description
1 polymer ?
#
loop_
_entity_poly.entity_id
_entity_poly.type
_entity_poly.pdbx_seq_one_letter_code
_entity_poly.pdbx_strand_id
1 'polypeptide(L)'
;MKLIEIKREYGLNQNTFYGWLKENQMIVKELTGYVVGPNALEGMETSTNRRVTEDGEILITTQVIVDNQRIPELLERYESSGLPRRYSPQKKERGQNSNDELEKRVAILEKQVYILTEQLATFIKQNSREHE
;
A
#
# COMPACT_ATOMS: atom_id res chain seq x y z
N MET A 1 5.39 3.78 12.42
CA MET A 1 5.68 4.77 11.35
C MET A 1 4.62 5.87 11.31
N LYS A 2 4.97 7.12 11.01
CA LYS A 2 4.00 8.23 10.87
C LYS A 2 3.23 8.12 9.55
N LEU A 3 1.99 8.62 9.51
CA LEU A 3 1.20 8.64 8.26
C LEU A 3 1.90 9.35 7.09
N ILE A 4 2.67 10.40 7.37
CA ILE A 4 3.43 11.13 6.34
C ILE A 4 4.57 10.28 5.76
N GLU A 5 5.16 9.41 6.56
CA GLU A 5 6.22 8.48 6.16
C GLU A 5 5.62 7.36 5.31
N ILE A 6 4.51 6.75 5.75
CA ILE A 6 3.75 5.75 4.97
C ILE A 6 3.37 6.32 3.61
N LYS A 7 2.81 7.55 3.58
CA LYS A 7 2.45 8.22 2.34
C LYS A 7 3.64 8.39 1.39
N ARG A 8 4.84 8.66 1.90
CA ARG A 8 6.05 8.83 1.09
C ARG A 8 6.59 7.49 0.60
N GLU A 9 6.69 6.52 1.49
CA GLU A 9 7.25 5.20 1.22
C GLU A 9 6.44 4.44 0.18
N TYR A 10 5.11 4.52 0.26
CA TYR A 10 4.20 3.83 -0.65
C TYR A 10 3.67 4.72 -1.79
N GLY A 11 4.22 5.92 -1.98
CA GLY A 11 3.87 6.80 -3.11
C GLY A 11 2.40 7.25 -3.14
N LEU A 12 1.73 7.32 -1.98
CA LEU A 12 0.30 7.59 -1.90
C LEU A 12 -0.01 9.06 -2.19
N ASN A 13 -1.13 9.36 -2.85
CA ASN A 13 -1.59 10.73 -3.01
C ASN A 13 -2.04 11.29 -1.65
N GLN A 14 -1.54 12.46 -1.26
CA GLN A 14 -1.85 13.05 0.05
C GLN A 14 -3.34 13.33 0.24
N ASN A 15 -4.00 13.95 -0.73
CA ASN A 15 -5.40 14.33 -0.61
C ASN A 15 -6.29 13.09 -0.56
N THR A 16 -5.99 12.09 -1.39
CA THR A 16 -6.75 10.83 -1.46
C THR A 16 -6.56 10.00 -0.20
N PHE A 17 -5.30 9.80 0.22
CA PHE A 17 -4.99 8.96 1.38
C PHE A 17 -5.52 9.57 2.68
N TYR A 18 -5.25 10.85 2.95
CA TYR A 18 -5.78 11.51 4.13
C TYR A 18 -7.29 11.76 4.04
N GLY A 19 -7.84 11.94 2.83
CA GLY A 19 -9.28 11.99 2.58
C GLY A 19 -9.95 10.70 3.02
N TRP A 20 -9.48 9.57 2.50
CA TRP A 20 -9.96 8.23 2.85
C TRP A 20 -9.89 7.95 4.36
N LEU A 21 -8.75 8.25 5.00
CA LEU A 21 -8.60 8.06 6.44
C LEU A 21 -9.63 8.85 7.27
N LYS A 22 -9.95 10.08 6.83
CA LYS A 22 -10.98 10.92 7.48
C LYS A 22 -12.39 10.42 7.21
N GLU A 23 -12.70 10.08 5.96
CA GLU A 23 -14.01 9.57 5.54
C GLU A 23 -14.38 8.28 6.28
N ASN A 24 -13.39 7.41 6.52
CA ASN A 24 -13.57 6.19 7.29
C ASN A 24 -13.48 6.40 8.80
N GLN A 25 -13.33 7.65 9.25
CA GLN A 25 -13.17 8.02 10.67
C GLN A 25 -12.01 7.31 11.37
N MET A 26 -10.95 6.96 10.63
CA MET A 26 -9.71 6.38 11.18
C MET A 26 -8.83 7.46 11.80
N ILE A 27 -8.94 8.70 11.29
CA ILE A 27 -8.27 9.88 11.86
C ILE A 27 -9.25 11.06 11.95
N VAL A 28 -9.01 11.93 12.92
CA VAL A 28 -9.73 13.19 13.10
C VAL A 28 -8.74 14.36 13.06
N LYS A 29 -9.14 15.45 12.40
CA LYS A 29 -8.35 16.68 12.37
C LYS A 29 -8.70 17.52 13.59
N GLU A 30 -7.71 17.79 14.43
CA GLU A 30 -7.82 18.68 15.59
C GLU A 30 -6.96 19.94 15.41
N LEU A 31 -7.09 20.88 16.36
CA LEU A 31 -6.34 22.13 16.38
C LEU A 31 -4.83 21.89 16.34
N THR A 32 -4.35 20.90 17.08
CA THR A 32 -2.92 20.57 17.21
C THR A 32 -2.40 19.67 16.09
N GLY A 33 -3.25 19.11 15.24
CA GLY A 33 -2.80 18.11 14.28
C GLY A 33 -3.82 17.06 13.89
N TYR A 34 -3.37 15.82 13.73
CA TYR A 34 -4.25 14.67 13.51
C TYR A 34 -4.17 13.74 14.71
N VAL A 35 -5.33 13.19 15.10
CA VAL A 35 -5.48 12.20 16.15
C VAL A 35 -6.19 10.96 15.60
N VAL A 36 -6.08 9.85 16.32
CA VAL A 36 -6.81 8.61 15.98
C VAL A 36 -8.31 8.84 16.12
N GLY A 37 -9.06 8.35 15.14
CA GLY A 37 -10.52 8.42 15.13
C GLY A 37 -11.19 7.19 15.74
N PRO A 38 -12.53 7.18 15.84
CA PRO A 38 -13.27 6.09 16.46
C PRO A 38 -13.14 4.74 15.74
N ASN A 39 -12.85 4.77 14.43
CA ASN A 39 -12.64 3.57 13.61
C ASN A 39 -11.16 3.35 13.29
N ALA A 40 -10.26 3.83 14.16
CA ALA A 40 -8.83 3.61 13.98
C ALA A 40 -8.51 2.11 13.93
N LEU A 41 -7.57 1.75 13.07
CA LEU A 41 -7.06 0.39 13.01
C LEU A 41 -6.29 0.08 14.29
N GLU A 42 -6.31 -1.19 14.70
CA GLU A 42 -5.42 -1.67 15.76
C GLU A 42 -3.97 -1.33 15.43
N GLY A 43 -3.21 -0.82 16.42
CA GLY A 43 -1.85 -0.35 16.24
C GLY A 43 -1.74 1.08 15.66
N MET A 44 -2.85 1.81 15.53
CA MET A 44 -2.81 3.26 15.31
C MET A 44 -2.81 4.02 16.64
N GLU A 45 -1.90 4.98 16.78
CA GLU A 45 -1.78 5.79 17.99
C GLU A 45 -1.56 7.28 17.68
N THR A 46 -1.96 8.14 18.62
CA THR A 46 -1.69 9.58 18.54
C THR A 46 -0.36 9.88 19.22
N SER A 47 0.63 10.30 18.44
CA SER A 47 1.90 10.82 18.93
C SER A 47 1.80 12.32 19.14
N THR A 48 2.06 12.76 20.37
CA THR A 48 2.08 14.19 20.74
C THR A 48 3.53 14.67 20.86
N ASN A 49 3.83 15.80 20.25
CA ASN A 49 5.12 16.47 20.36
C ASN A 49 4.91 17.86 21.00
N ARG A 50 5.78 18.20 21.95
CA ARG A 50 5.77 19.49 22.64
C ARG A 50 7.13 20.14 22.45
N ARG A 51 7.14 21.37 21.92
CA ARG A 51 8.36 22.17 21.78
C ARG A 51 8.15 23.59 22.28
N VAL A 52 9.22 24.20 22.76
CA VAL A 52 9.26 25.62 23.13
C VAL A 52 9.68 26.42 21.89
N THR A 53 8.94 27.47 21.56
CA THR A 53 9.27 28.38 20.45
C THR A 53 10.32 29.42 20.89
N GLU A 54 10.85 30.18 19.94
CA GLU A 54 11.83 31.24 20.22
C GLU A 54 11.27 32.32 21.16
N ASP A 55 9.95 32.53 21.12
CA ASP A 55 9.22 33.47 21.98
C ASP A 55 8.89 32.92 23.38
N GLY A 56 9.30 31.68 23.68
CA GLY A 56 9.02 31.01 24.95
C GLY A 56 7.63 30.35 25.04
N GLU A 57 6.85 30.37 23.96
CA GLU A 57 5.54 29.71 23.91
C GLU A 57 5.67 28.19 23.77
N ILE A 58 4.71 27.45 24.32
CA ILE A 58 4.66 25.99 24.19
C ILE A 58 3.78 25.64 22.98
N LEU A 59 4.40 25.11 21.93
CA LEU A 59 3.68 24.54 20.80
C LEU A 59 3.47 23.04 20.98
N ILE A 60 2.21 22.61 20.96
CA ILE A 60 1.80 21.20 20.98
C ILE A 60 1.35 20.80 19.58
N THR A 61 1.92 19.72 19.05
CA THR A 61 1.51 19.14 17.77
C THR A 61 1.19 17.67 17.90
N THR A 62 0.14 17.23 17.22
CA THR A 62 -0.30 15.82 17.21
C THR A 62 -0.17 15.22 15.81
N GLN A 63 0.26 13.96 15.75
CA GLN A 63 0.39 13.20 14.53
C GLN A 63 0.00 11.75 14.79
N VAL A 64 -0.56 11.08 13.79
CA VAL A 64 -0.91 9.66 13.90
C VAL A 64 0.27 8.80 13.46
N ILE A 65 0.59 7.81 14.28
CA ILE A 65 1.54 6.74 13.99
C ILE A 65 0.79 5.42 13.83
N VAL A 66 1.35 4.52 13.04
CA VAL A 66 0.82 3.18 12.78
C VAL A 66 1.94 2.18 13.01
N ASP A 67 1.64 1.10 13.71
CA ASP A 67 2.56 -0.01 13.89
C ASP A 67 2.98 -0.61 12.55
N ASN A 68 4.28 -0.85 12.39
CA ASN A 68 4.82 -1.32 11.12
C ASN A 68 4.21 -2.66 10.68
N GLN A 69 3.81 -3.50 11.64
CA GLN A 69 3.13 -4.78 11.38
C GLN A 69 1.71 -4.61 10.83
N ARG A 70 1.08 -3.45 11.04
CA ARG A 70 -0.31 -3.14 10.65
C ARG A 70 -0.39 -2.27 9.39
N ILE A 71 0.74 -1.76 8.91
CA ILE A 71 0.82 -1.02 7.64
C ILE A 71 0.30 -1.85 6.45
N PRO A 72 0.65 -3.14 6.27
CA PRO A 72 0.13 -3.93 5.16
C PRO A 72 -1.40 -4.01 5.15
N GLU A 73 -2.01 -4.21 6.32
CA GLU A 73 -3.47 -4.24 6.48
C GLU A 73 -4.11 -2.88 6.15
N LEU A 74 -3.49 -1.78 6.59
CA LEU A 74 -3.95 -0.42 6.25
C LEU A 74 -3.93 -0.19 4.73
N LEU A 75 -2.86 -0.61 4.05
CA LEU A 75 -2.69 -0.47 2.60
C LEU A 75 -3.69 -1.34 1.84
N GLU A 76 -3.92 -2.58 2.27
CA GLU A 76 -4.91 -3.47 1.66
C GLU A 76 -6.32 -2.88 1.73
N ARG A 77 -6.71 -2.31 2.89
CA ARG A 77 -8.00 -1.61 3.04
C ARG A 77 -8.08 -0.37 2.15
N TYR A 78 -6.99 0.39 2.03
CA TYR A 78 -6.92 1.55 1.15
C TYR A 78 -7.04 1.14 -0.33
N GLU A 79 -6.37 0.08 -0.76
CA GLU A 79 -6.46 -0.44 -2.13
C GLU A 79 -7.85 -0.96 -2.46
N SER A 80 -8.45 -1.69 -1.53
CA SER A 80 -9.81 -2.23 -1.63
C SER A 80 -10.88 -1.15 -1.73
N SER A 81 -10.61 0.08 -1.24
CA SER A 81 -11.53 1.21 -1.38
C SER A 81 -11.71 1.69 -2.83
N GLY A 82 -10.81 1.29 -3.74
CA GLY A 82 -10.82 1.72 -5.15
C GLY A 82 -10.45 3.20 -5.36
N LEU A 83 -10.13 3.95 -4.30
CA LEU A 83 -9.67 5.34 -4.36
C LEU A 83 -8.29 5.56 -5.00
N PRO A 84 -7.32 4.61 -4.94
CA PRO A 84 -6.05 4.79 -5.65
C PRO A 84 -6.24 5.00 -7.16
N ARG A 85 -7.33 4.49 -7.75
CA ARG A 85 -7.64 4.64 -9.18
C ARG A 85 -8.41 5.93 -9.50
N ARG A 86 -9.14 6.51 -8.55
CA ARG A 86 -10.10 7.61 -8.80
C ARG A 86 -9.47 9.00 -8.88
N TYR A 87 -8.34 9.22 -8.22
CA TYR A 87 -7.70 10.54 -8.11
C TYR A 87 -6.22 10.53 -8.47
N SER A 88 -5.80 9.66 -9.39
CA SER A 88 -4.55 9.90 -10.13
C SER A 88 -4.75 11.19 -10.92
N PRO A 89 -4.01 12.28 -10.63
CA PRO A 89 -3.97 13.38 -11.59
C PRO A 89 -3.46 12.76 -12.89
N GLN A 90 -4.27 12.80 -13.94
CA GLN A 90 -3.84 12.49 -15.29
C GLN A 90 -2.71 13.47 -15.65
N LYS A 91 -1.48 13.12 -15.26
CA LYS A 91 -0.31 13.53 -16.02
C LYS A 91 -0.38 12.71 -17.30
N LYS A 92 -0.92 13.33 -18.35
CA LYS A 92 -0.63 12.95 -19.73
C LYS A 92 0.88 13.08 -19.93
N GLU A 93 1.63 12.04 -19.60
CA GLU A 93 2.89 11.73 -20.28
C GLU A 93 2.90 10.24 -20.58
N ARG A 94 2.65 9.96 -21.87
CA ARG A 94 3.07 8.81 -22.67
C ARG A 94 3.23 7.47 -21.95
N GLY A 95 2.34 6.55 -22.31
CA GLY A 95 2.42 5.15 -21.95
C GLY A 95 3.74 4.50 -22.37
N GLN A 96 4.18 3.56 -21.53
CA GLN A 96 4.88 2.33 -21.92
C GLN A 96 5.14 1.40 -20.73
N ASN A 97 5.13 1.87 -19.48
CA ASN A 97 5.64 1.02 -18.39
C ASN A 97 4.67 -0.04 -17.84
N SER A 98 3.36 0.17 -17.90
CA SER A 98 2.40 -0.82 -17.37
C SER A 98 2.29 -2.06 -18.25
N ASN A 99 2.39 -1.87 -19.58
CA ASN A 99 2.34 -2.97 -20.53
C ASN A 99 3.64 -3.77 -20.52
N ASP A 100 4.80 -3.12 -20.41
CA ASP A 100 6.09 -3.81 -20.37
C ASP A 100 6.22 -4.75 -19.15
N GLU A 101 5.68 -4.37 -17.98
CA GLU A 101 5.71 -5.23 -16.81
C GLU A 101 4.72 -6.40 -16.92
N LEU A 102 3.54 -6.16 -17.51
CA LEU A 102 2.58 -7.20 -17.84
C LEU A 102 3.11 -8.17 -18.90
N GLU A 103 3.76 -7.67 -19.96
CA GLU A 103 4.39 -8.47 -21.02
C GLU A 103 5.54 -9.33 -20.47
N LYS A 104 6.36 -8.78 -19.56
CA LYS A 104 7.40 -9.57 -18.86
C LYS A 104 6.78 -10.66 -18.01
N ARG A 105 5.68 -10.38 -17.28
CA ARG A 105 4.98 -11.40 -16.48
C ARG A 105 4.33 -12.46 -17.36
N VAL A 106 3.72 -12.09 -18.48
CA VAL A 106 3.15 -13.03 -19.46
C VAL A 106 4.24 -13.92 -20.05
N ALA A 107 5.38 -13.36 -20.46
CA ALA A 107 6.50 -14.14 -21.02
C ALA A 107 7.10 -15.12 -20.00
N ILE A 108 7.15 -14.75 -18.71
CA ILE A 108 7.58 -15.66 -17.64
C ILE A 108 6.56 -16.78 -17.44
N LEU A 109 5.26 -16.46 -17.42
CA LEU A 109 4.18 -17.45 -17.29
C LEU A 109 4.17 -18.44 -18.46
N GLU A 110 4.35 -17.97 -19.70
CA GLU A 110 4.43 -18.83 -20.88
C GLU A 110 5.59 -19.82 -20.79
N LYS A 111 6.77 -19.37 -20.34
CA LYS A 111 7.92 -20.26 -20.11
C LYS A 111 7.66 -21.30 -19.02
N GLN A 112 7.00 -20.90 -17.93
CA GLN A 112 6.65 -21.82 -16.85
C GLN A 112 5.65 -22.89 -17.31
N VAL A 113 4.64 -22.50 -18.08
CA VAL A 113 3.68 -23.45 -18.67
C VAL A 113 4.39 -24.43 -19.61
N TYR A 114 5.30 -23.95 -20.46
CA TYR A 114 6.07 -24.81 -21.36
C TYR A 114 6.91 -25.85 -20.59
N ILE A 115 7.63 -25.42 -19.55
CA ILE A 115 8.44 -26.32 -18.72
C ILE A 115 7.55 -27.37 -18.04
N LEU A 116 6.40 -26.96 -17.49
CA LEU A 116 5.45 -27.88 -16.86
C LEU A 116 4.90 -28.90 -17.88
N THR A 117 4.60 -28.49 -19.10
CA THR A 117 4.12 -29.41 -20.14
C THR A 117 5.18 -30.43 -20.54
N GLU A 118 6.44 -30.02 -20.66
CA GLU A 118 7.56 -30.93 -20.96
C GLU A 118 7.84 -31.90 -19.81
N GLN A 119 7.76 -31.42 -18.57
CA GLN A 119 7.87 -32.26 -17.38
C GLN A 119 6.74 -33.29 -17.29
N LEU A 120 5.50 -32.88 -17.58
CA LEU A 120 4.36 -33.80 -17.65
C LEU A 120 4.53 -34.84 -18.76
N ALA A 121 4.99 -34.43 -19.95
CA ALA A 121 5.25 -35.37 -21.04
C ALA A 121 6.34 -36.38 -20.68
N THR A 122 7.40 -35.92 -20.00
CA THR A 122 8.49 -36.76 -19.51
C THR A 122 7.99 -37.73 -18.44
N PHE A 123 7.19 -37.25 -17.48
CA PHE A 123 6.59 -38.07 -16.43
C PHE A 123 5.68 -39.15 -17.00
N ILE A 124 4.78 -38.79 -17.95
CA ILE A 124 3.90 -39.74 -18.62
C ILE A 124 4.73 -40.80 -19.36
N LYS A 125 5.80 -40.41 -20.05
CA LYS A 125 6.69 -41.32 -20.78
C LYS A 125 7.52 -42.23 -19.87
N GLN A 126 7.86 -41.78 -18.67
CA GLN A 126 8.51 -42.62 -17.66
C GLN A 126 7.52 -43.63 -17.06
N ASN A 127 6.32 -43.17 -16.71
CA ASN A 127 5.28 -44.01 -16.13
C ASN A 127 4.73 -45.08 -17.11
N SER A 128 4.79 -44.82 -18.42
CA SER A 128 4.44 -45.81 -19.45
C SER A 128 5.54 -46.84 -19.74
N ARG A 129 6.80 -46.60 -19.29
CA ARG A 129 7.91 -47.57 -19.37
C ARG A 129 8.04 -48.45 -18.13
N GLU A 130 7.44 -48.08 -17.01
CA GLU A 130 7.39 -48.89 -15.78
C GLU A 130 6.24 -49.92 -15.79
N HIS A 131 5.36 -49.87 -16.81
CA HIS A 131 4.20 -50.76 -16.97
C HIS A 131 4.28 -51.69 -18.20
N GLU A 132 5.45 -51.81 -18.86
CA GLU A 132 5.80 -52.90 -19.80
C GLU A 132 6.72 -53.92 -19.11
#